data_AF-A0ABC9TVF4-F1
#
_entry.id   AF-A0ABC9TVF4-F1
#
_cell.length_a   1.000
_cell.length_b   1.000
_cell.length_c   1.000
_cell.angle_alpha   90.00
_cell.angle_beta   90.00
_cell.angle_gamma   90.00
#
_symmetry.space_group_name_H-M   'P 1'
#
loop_
_entity.id
_entity.type
_entity.pdbx_description
1 polymer ?
#
loop_
_entity_poly.entity_id
_entity_poly.type
_entity_poly.pdbx_seq_one_letter_code
_entity_poly.pdbx_strand_id
1 'polypeptide(L)'
;RGEARGEANREKSEGEADSWERNLKDTSELNSSDFDNLTDKGTVKVNQAGSDRPPTNDPNSFLRTENGEHVFVYDDNGDLIYDISSSRVKGFKINTNPAGKKFLSPYKLDGPVPQFILDLFGW
;
A
#
# COMPACT_ATOMS: atom_id res chain seq x y z
N ARG A 1 -2.29 -5.04 -51.17
CA ARG A 1 -2.67 -6.06 -50.17
C ARG A 1 -1.65 -5.91 -49.05
N GLY A 2 -1.84 -5.04 -48.05
CA GLY A 2 -2.93 -5.09 -47.06
C GLY A 2 -2.64 -6.27 -46.12
N GLU A 3 -1.78 -6.08 -45.11
CA GLU A 3 -2.13 -6.08 -43.66
C GLU A 3 -2.35 -7.50 -43.11
N ALA A 4 -1.97 -7.93 -41.91
CA ALA A 4 -1.59 -7.24 -40.69
C ALA A 4 -0.61 -8.10 -39.87
N ARG A 5 0.17 -7.43 -39.03
CA ARG A 5 1.02 -8.01 -37.98
C ARG A 5 0.11 -8.56 -36.88
N GLY A 6 0.38 -9.76 -36.39
CA GLY A 6 -0.33 -10.34 -35.26
C GLY A 6 -0.02 -9.56 -33.98
N GLU A 7 -0.95 -8.69 -33.59
CA GLU A 7 -1.00 -8.11 -32.25
C GLU A 7 -1.86 -8.99 -31.33
N ALA A 8 -1.33 -9.10 -30.11
CA ALA A 8 -1.95 -9.40 -28.83
C ALA A 8 -3.36 -10.03 -28.81
N ASN A 9 -3.44 -11.19 -28.16
CA ASN A 9 -4.56 -11.44 -27.27
C ASN A 9 -4.09 -12.25 -26.04
N ARG A 10 -3.55 -11.53 -25.05
CA ARG A 10 -3.70 -12.00 -23.67
C ARG A 10 -5.04 -11.45 -23.21
N GLU A 11 -6.07 -12.29 -23.31
CA GLU A 11 -7.29 -12.08 -22.55
C GLU A 11 -6.89 -11.99 -21.07
N LYS A 12 -6.94 -10.77 -20.51
CA LYS A 12 -6.91 -10.60 -19.06
C LYS A 12 -8.28 -11.06 -18.57
N SER A 13 -8.29 -12.21 -17.92
CA SER A 13 -9.43 -12.74 -17.19
C SER A 13 -9.89 -11.71 -16.15
N GLU A 14 -11.18 -11.39 -16.18
CA GLU A 14 -11.86 -10.68 -15.10
C GLU A 14 -11.77 -11.55 -13.83
N GLY A 15 -10.82 -11.26 -12.93
CA GLY A 15 -10.68 -12.04 -11.69
C GLY A 15 -9.36 -11.98 -10.91
N GLU A 16 -8.29 -11.35 -11.40
CA GLU A 16 -7.03 -11.21 -10.63
C GLU A 16 -6.86 -9.76 -10.15
N ALA A 17 -7.51 -9.45 -9.04
CA ALA A 17 -7.21 -8.27 -8.23
C ALA A 17 -6.12 -8.61 -7.19
N ASP A 18 -5.01 -9.23 -7.62
CA ASP A 18 -3.82 -9.37 -6.77
C ASP A 18 -3.01 -8.07 -6.87
N SER A 19 -3.47 -6.98 -6.25
CA SER A 19 -2.99 -5.62 -6.57
C SER A 19 -1.94 -5.05 -5.61
N TRP A 20 -1.35 -5.84 -4.71
CA TRP A 20 -0.42 -5.32 -3.72
C TRP A 20 0.79 -6.24 -3.50
N GLU A 21 1.95 -5.82 -3.99
CA GLU A 21 3.21 -6.54 -3.76
C GLU A 21 3.77 -6.27 -2.35
N ARG A 22 4.01 -7.34 -1.59
CA ARG A 22 4.62 -7.28 -0.25
C ARG A 22 6.10 -7.64 -0.31
N ASN A 23 6.86 -7.18 0.69
CA ASN A 23 8.30 -7.42 0.85
C ASN A 23 9.21 -6.70 -0.16
N LEU A 24 8.72 -5.60 -0.75
CA LEU A 24 9.54 -4.67 -1.53
C LEU A 24 10.77 -4.21 -0.72
N LYS A 25 11.87 -3.92 -1.40
CA LYS A 25 13.08 -3.38 -0.79
C LYS A 25 13.20 -1.90 -1.02
N ASP A 26 12.88 -1.43 -2.21
CA ASP A 26 13.07 -0.07 -2.66
C ASP A 26 11.73 0.61 -2.94
N THR A 27 11.67 1.91 -2.65
CA THR A 27 10.53 2.78 -2.96
C THR A 27 10.24 2.89 -4.46
N SER A 28 11.22 2.65 -5.32
CA SER A 28 11.05 2.61 -6.78
C SER A 28 10.28 1.38 -7.27
N GLU A 29 10.10 0.36 -6.43
CA GLU A 29 9.29 -0.83 -6.76
C GLU A 29 7.80 -0.59 -6.51
N LEU A 30 7.42 0.53 -5.87
CA LEU A 30 6.01 0.86 -5.63
C LEU A 30 5.32 1.17 -6.96
N ASN A 31 4.22 0.47 -7.20
CA ASN A 31 3.41 0.66 -8.39
C ASN A 31 2.32 1.69 -8.12
N SER A 32 2.28 2.76 -8.93
CA SER A 32 1.27 3.82 -8.75
C SER A 32 -0.16 3.30 -8.92
N SER A 33 -0.39 2.28 -9.76
CA SER A 33 -1.73 1.76 -10.01
C SER A 33 -2.38 1.14 -8.77
N ASP A 34 -1.57 0.69 -7.82
CA ASP A 34 -2.06 0.11 -6.57
C ASP A 34 -2.77 1.20 -5.73
N PHE A 35 -2.37 2.47 -5.92
CA PHE A 35 -2.90 3.62 -5.19
C PHE A 35 -4.11 4.29 -5.86
N ASP A 36 -4.39 4.00 -7.14
CA ASP A 36 -5.40 4.71 -7.94
C ASP A 36 -6.84 4.60 -7.39
N ASN A 37 -7.15 3.48 -6.71
CA ASN A 37 -8.50 3.17 -6.21
C ASN A 37 -8.61 3.21 -4.68
N LEU A 38 -7.65 3.84 -4.01
CA LEU A 38 -7.65 3.95 -2.56
C LEU A 38 -8.80 4.85 -2.07
N THR A 39 -9.64 4.30 -1.20
CA THR A 39 -10.71 5.05 -0.54
C THR A 39 -10.21 5.72 0.74
N ASP A 40 -10.43 7.02 0.87
CA ASP A 40 -10.16 7.78 2.10
C ASP A 40 -11.15 7.40 3.21
N LYS A 41 -10.65 6.95 4.35
CA LYS A 41 -11.45 6.59 5.54
C LYS A 41 -11.35 7.60 6.67
N GLY A 42 -10.76 8.77 6.41
CA GLY A 42 -10.65 9.86 7.35
C GLY A 42 -9.39 9.78 8.22
N THR A 43 -9.51 10.25 9.45
CA THR A 43 -8.37 10.39 10.38
C THR A 43 -8.41 9.37 11.50
N VAL A 44 -7.23 8.97 11.97
CA VAL A 44 -7.04 8.13 13.14
C VAL A 44 -6.11 8.80 14.14
N LYS A 45 -6.49 8.71 15.41
CA LYS A 45 -5.64 9.12 16.52
C LYS A 45 -4.67 7.99 16.83
N VAL A 46 -3.38 8.27 16.71
CA VAL A 46 -2.31 7.37 17.15
C VAL A 46 -1.48 8.06 18.21
N ASN A 47 -0.82 7.25 19.05
CA ASN A 47 0.21 7.79 19.93
C ASN A 47 1.39 8.36 19.11
N GLN A 48 2.25 9.14 19.77
CA GLN A 48 3.37 9.85 19.15
C GLN A 48 4.35 8.93 18.39
N ALA A 49 4.31 7.61 18.62
CA ALA A 49 5.16 6.64 17.94
C ALA A 49 4.48 5.94 16.75
N GLY A 50 3.19 6.20 16.47
CA GLY A 50 2.42 5.46 15.47
C GLY A 50 2.19 3.99 15.83
N SER A 51 2.36 3.62 17.10
CA SER A 51 2.30 2.22 17.55
C SER A 51 0.87 1.69 17.63
N ASP A 52 -0.13 2.56 17.79
CA ASP A 52 -1.55 2.19 17.89
C ASP A 52 -2.26 2.23 16.53
N ARG A 53 -1.51 2.12 15.43
CA ARG A 53 -2.11 2.05 14.08
C ARG A 53 -3.00 0.79 13.95
N PRO A 54 -4.22 0.89 13.41
CA PRO A 54 -5.08 -0.26 13.18
C PRO A 54 -4.40 -1.25 12.23
N PRO A 55 -4.29 -2.55 12.59
CA PRO A 55 -3.67 -3.54 11.72
C PRO A 55 -4.56 -3.90 10.52
N THR A 56 -5.86 -3.60 10.61
CA THR A 56 -6.83 -3.81 9.54
C THR A 56 -7.79 -2.64 9.42
N ASN A 57 -8.36 -2.46 8.23
CA ASN A 57 -9.45 -1.53 7.93
C ASN A 57 -10.21 -2.03 6.68
N ASP A 58 -11.06 -1.19 6.10
CA ASP A 58 -11.71 -1.47 4.82
C ASP A 58 -10.68 -1.79 3.72
N PRO A 59 -10.96 -2.76 2.83
CA PRO A 59 -10.14 -3.04 1.66
C PRO A 59 -9.85 -1.82 0.79
N ASN A 60 -8.66 -1.79 0.18
CA ASN A 60 -8.21 -0.76 -0.77
C ASN A 60 -8.50 0.66 -0.23
N SER A 61 -7.99 0.93 0.97
CA SER A 61 -8.31 2.16 1.68
C SER A 61 -7.11 2.76 2.39
N PHE A 62 -7.27 3.98 2.89
CA PHE A 62 -6.25 4.59 3.73
C PHE A 62 -6.84 5.42 4.87
N LEU A 63 -6.05 5.59 5.93
CA LEU A 63 -6.29 6.52 7.03
C LEU A 63 -5.15 7.51 7.12
N ARG A 64 -5.48 8.77 7.45
CA ARG A 64 -4.47 9.77 7.81
C ARG A 64 -4.32 9.85 9.33
N THR A 65 -3.15 10.13 9.86
CA THR A 65 -3.04 10.50 11.28
C THR A 65 -3.59 11.91 11.51
N GLU A 66 -4.13 12.18 12.69
CA GLU A 66 -4.69 13.51 13.03
C GLU A 66 -3.68 14.67 12.85
N ASN A 67 -2.38 14.40 13.03
CA ASN A 67 -1.32 15.38 12.82
C ASN A 67 -0.86 15.52 11.36
N GLY A 68 -1.40 14.72 10.43
CA GLY A 68 -1.08 14.76 9.00
C GLY A 68 0.31 14.23 8.63
N GLU A 69 1.07 13.68 9.59
CA GLU A 69 2.44 13.21 9.35
C GLU A 69 2.50 11.83 8.68
N HIS A 70 1.44 11.05 8.82
CA HIS A 70 1.42 9.64 8.44
C HIS A 70 0.11 9.26 7.72
N VAL A 71 0.25 8.37 6.75
CA VAL A 71 -0.84 7.69 6.05
C VAL A 71 -0.65 6.18 6.18
N PHE A 72 -1.71 5.51 6.63
CA PHE A 72 -1.78 4.05 6.72
C PHE A 72 -2.58 3.53 5.54
N VAL A 73 -1.96 2.69 4.71
CA VAL A 73 -2.58 2.11 3.51
C VAL A 73 -2.91 0.64 3.76
N TYR A 74 -4.11 0.24 3.37
CA TYR A 74 -4.67 -1.09 3.55
C TYR A 74 -4.86 -1.75 2.18
N ASP A 75 -4.42 -3.01 2.07
CA ASP A 75 -4.50 -3.76 0.82
C ASP A 75 -5.94 -4.19 0.48
N ASP A 76 -6.09 -4.98 -0.57
CA ASP A 76 -7.34 -5.58 -1.05
C ASP A 76 -8.04 -6.49 -0.03
N ASN A 77 -7.31 -6.98 0.97
CA ASN A 77 -7.84 -7.77 2.07
C ASN A 77 -8.15 -6.91 3.31
N GLY A 78 -7.85 -5.62 3.26
CA GLY A 78 -7.96 -4.71 4.38
C GLY A 78 -6.83 -4.87 5.41
N ASP A 79 -5.77 -5.62 5.09
CA ASP A 79 -4.59 -5.77 5.95
C ASP A 79 -3.65 -4.57 5.73
N LEU A 80 -3.14 -3.98 6.82
CA LEU A 80 -2.19 -2.86 6.73
C LEU A 80 -0.95 -3.28 5.91
N ILE A 81 -0.65 -2.52 4.87
CA ILE A 81 0.49 -2.78 3.97
C ILE A 81 1.57 -1.71 4.05
N TYR A 82 1.20 -0.43 4.16
CA TYR A 82 2.18 0.67 4.27
C TYR A 82 1.87 1.65 5.40
N ASP A 83 2.95 2.16 6.00
CA ASP A 83 3.00 3.36 6.86
C ASP A 83 3.90 4.38 6.14
N ILE A 84 3.28 5.41 5.60
CA ILE A 84 3.89 6.38 4.71
C ILE A 84 3.92 7.75 5.40
N SER A 85 5.05 8.44 5.35
CA SER A 85 5.14 9.88 5.64
C SER A 85 5.76 10.59 4.44
N SER A 86 5.83 11.92 4.46
CA SER A 86 6.49 12.71 3.41
C SER A 86 8.00 12.40 3.22
N SER A 87 8.61 11.66 4.14
CA SER A 87 10.05 11.37 4.14
C SER A 87 10.42 9.90 4.08
N ARG A 88 9.46 8.98 4.26
CA ARG A 88 9.74 7.53 4.23
C ARG A 88 8.50 6.70 3.91
N VAL A 89 8.76 5.52 3.36
CA VAL A 89 7.77 4.43 3.26
C VAL A 89 8.24 3.27 4.14
N LYS A 90 7.35 2.75 4.98
CA LYS A 90 7.52 1.46 5.65
C LYS A 90 6.51 0.47 5.11
N GLY A 91 6.96 -0.72 4.77
CA GLY A 91 6.09 -1.86 4.49
C GLY A 91 5.88 -2.74 5.72
N PHE A 92 4.86 -3.59 5.67
CA PHE A 92 4.58 -4.57 6.72
C PHE A 92 4.59 -6.00 6.19
N LYS A 93 5.41 -6.86 6.82
CA LYS A 93 5.35 -8.31 6.62
C LYS A 93 4.29 -8.89 7.55
N ILE A 94 3.41 -9.71 7.00
CA ILE A 94 2.48 -10.51 7.80
C ILE A 94 3.21 -11.78 8.22
N ASN A 95 3.44 -11.92 9.51
CA ASN A 95 3.98 -13.13 10.11
C ASN A 95 2.89 -13.83 10.90
N THR A 96 2.96 -15.16 10.99
CA THR A 96 2.01 -15.98 11.76
C THR A 96 2.79 -16.83 12.76
N ASN A 97 2.41 -16.80 14.04
CA ASN A 97 3.05 -17.68 15.03
C ASN A 97 2.53 -19.12 14.92
N PRO A 98 3.16 -20.10 15.60
CA PRO A 98 2.66 -21.47 15.62
C PRO A 98 1.22 -21.63 16.14
N ALA A 99 0.66 -20.63 16.83
CA ALA A 99 -0.72 -20.61 17.31
C ALA A 99 -1.70 -19.99 16.29
N GLY A 100 -1.26 -19.63 15.08
CA GLY A 100 -2.10 -19.07 14.02
C GLY A 100 -2.39 -17.56 14.15
N LYS A 101 -1.81 -16.87 15.14
CA LYS A 101 -2.00 -15.42 15.31
C LYS A 101 -1.13 -14.65 14.31
N LYS A 102 -1.74 -13.76 13.52
CA LYS A 102 -1.04 -12.81 12.65
C LYS A 102 -0.40 -11.67 13.46
N PHE A 103 0.77 -11.20 13.03
CA PHE A 103 1.41 -9.98 13.50
C PHE A 103 2.19 -9.30 12.38
N LEU A 104 2.23 -7.98 12.44
CA LEU A 104 2.88 -7.14 11.44
C LEU A 104 4.30 -6.80 11.88
N SER A 105 5.27 -7.13 11.04
CA SER A 105 6.66 -6.72 11.23
C SER A 105 7.01 -5.59 10.25
N PRO A 106 7.27 -4.37 10.75
CA PRO A 106 7.64 -3.26 9.88
C PRO A 106 9.03 -3.48 9.27
N TYR A 107 9.20 -3.01 8.05
CA TYR A 107 10.50 -2.80 7.43
C TYR A 107 10.48 -1.48 6.66
N LYS A 108 11.63 -0.81 6.58
CA LYS A 108 11.77 0.43 5.83
C LYS A 108 12.10 0.08 4.37
N LEU A 109 11.47 0.75 3.42
CA LEU A 109 11.89 0.72 2.01
C LEU A 109 13.02 1.74 1.80
N ASP A 110 13.99 1.38 0.98
CA ASP A 110 15.11 2.22 0.63
C ASP A 110 14.74 3.24 -0.47
N GLY A 111 15.37 4.41 -0.42
CA GLY A 111 15.09 5.53 -1.35
C GLY A 111 14.08 6.56 -0.84
N PRO A 112 13.87 7.64 -1.62
CA PRO A 112 12.93 8.71 -1.30
C PRO A 112 11.48 8.29 -1.52
N VAL A 113 10.53 8.99 -0.89
CA VAL A 113 9.11 8.79 -1.20
C VAL A 113 8.86 9.20 -2.65
N PRO A 114 8.27 8.33 -3.49
CA PRO A 114 7.99 8.65 -4.88
C PRO A 114 7.05 9.86 -5.01
N GLN A 115 7.26 10.68 -6.04
CA GLN A 115 6.49 11.91 -6.23
C GLN A 115 4.98 11.66 -6.32
N PHE A 116 4.55 10.57 -6.97
CA PHE A 116 3.12 10.24 -7.08
C PHE A 116 2.45 10.03 -5.70
N ILE A 117 3.20 9.56 -4.70
CA ILE A 117 2.70 9.39 -3.33
C ILE A 117 2.61 10.74 -2.62
N LEU A 118 3.61 11.60 -2.80
CA LEU A 118 3.60 12.96 -2.26
C LEU A 118 2.41 13.76 -2.82
N ASP A 119 2.21 13.69 -4.14
CA ASP A 119 1.09 14.35 -4.83
C ASP A 119 -0.27 13.81 -4.35
N LEU A 120 -0.41 12.49 -4.21
CA LEU A 120 -1.65 11.84 -3.77
C LEU A 120 -2.06 12.27 -2.34
N PHE A 121 -1.10 12.42 -1.44
CA PHE A 121 -1.36 12.76 -0.04
C PHE A 121 -1.16 14.23 0.31
N GLY A 122 -0.75 15.05 -0.66
CA GLY A 122 -0.65 16.51 -0.51
C GLY A 122 0.53 16.97 0.33
N TRP A 123 1.69 16.34 0.15
CA TRP A 123 2.96 16.69 0.83
C TRP A 123 3.96 17.39 -0.08
#